data_AF-A0A928W0A8-F1
#
_entry.id   AF-A0A928W0A8-F1
#
_cell.length_a   1.000
_cell.length_b   1.000
_cell.length_c   1.000
_cell.angle_alpha   90.00
_cell.angle_beta   90.00
_cell.angle_gamma   90.00
#
_symmetry.space_group_name_H-M   'P 1'
#
loop_
_entity.id
_entity.type
_entity.pdbx_description
1 polymer ?
#
loop_
_entity_poly.entity_id
_entity_poly.type
_entity_poly.pdbx_seq_one_letter_code
_entity_poly.pdbx_strand_id
1 'polypeptide(L)' 'MSTEDRAEATAKNIEGKAQEAMGKVTGDKADQAEGKAKQGEASAQHAVEDTKDAAKDAID' A
#
# COMPACT_ATOMS: atom_id res chain seq x y z
N MET A 1 -9.45 -9.79 -9.88
CA MET A 1 -8.02 -10.00 -9.55
C MET A 1 -7.61 -11.38 -10.02
N SER A 2 -6.76 -11.44 -11.05
CA SER A 2 -6.18 -12.68 -11.58
C SER A 2 -5.05 -13.18 -10.67
N THR A 3 -4.60 -14.42 -10.87
CA THR A 3 -3.45 -14.99 -10.13
C THR A 3 -2.16 -14.17 -10.31
N GLU A 4 -2.01 -13.57 -11.49
CA GLU A 4 -0.89 -12.70 -11.85
C GLU A 4 -0.88 -11.41 -11.01
N ASP A 5 -2.05 -10.79 -10.82
CA ASP A 5 -2.21 -9.60 -9.96
C ASP A 5 -1.82 -9.90 -8.50
N ARG A 6 -2.16 -11.10 -8.00
CA ARG A 6 -1.76 -11.50 -6.64
C ARG A 6 -0.26 -11.72 -6.52
N ALA A 7 0.38 -12.29 -7.54
CA ALA A 7 1.82 -12.50 -7.56
C ALA A 7 2.56 -11.16 -7.57
N GLU A 8 2.11 -10.21 -8.38
CA GLU A 8 2.68 -8.86 -8.45
C GLU A 8 2.49 -8.09 -7.13
N ALA A 9 1.30 -8.17 -6.54
CA ALA A 9 1.03 -7.56 -5.23
C ALA A 9 1.92 -8.16 -4.11
N THR A 10 2.19 -9.47 -4.18
CA THR A 10 3.08 -10.14 -3.22
C THR A 10 4.53 -9.72 -3.43
N ALA A 11 4.98 -9.62 -4.68
CA ALA A 11 6.32 -9.16 -5.03
C ALA A 11 6.58 -7.74 -4.52
N LYS A 12 5.64 -6.81 -4.79
CA LYS A 12 5.70 -5.42 -4.28
C LYS A 12 5.74 -5.35 -2.75
N ASN A 13 5.01 -6.23 -2.06
CA ASN A 13 5.04 -6.31 -0.60
C ASN A 13 6.40 -6.75 -0.05
N ILE A 14 7.03 -7.74 -0.69
CA ILE A 14 8.35 -8.24 -0.30
C ILE A 14 9.41 -7.17 -0.55
N GLU A 15 9.37 -6.51 -1.71
CA GLU A 15 10.27 -5.42 -2.07
C GLU A 15 10.15 -4.24 -1.10
N GLY A 16 8.93 -3.82 -0.76
CA GLY A 16 8.69 -2.77 0.23
C GLY A 16 9.23 -3.13 1.62
N LYS A 17 9.04 -4.38 2.06
CA LYS A 17 9.62 -4.87 3.32
C LYS A 17 11.15 -4.90 3.29
N ALA A 18 11.74 -5.26 2.15
CA ALA A 18 13.18 -5.26 1.98
C ALA A 18 13.74 -3.84 2.01
N GLN A 19 13.09 -2.87 1.36
CA GLN A 19 13.45 -1.45 1.45
C GLN A 19 13.28 -0.90 2.87
N GLU A 20 12.21 -1.26 3.58
CA GLU A 20 11.98 -0.81 4.97
C GLU A 20 13.04 -1.39 5.92
N ALA A 21 13.42 -2.66 5.70
CA ALA A 21 14.51 -3.31 6.42
C ALA A 21 15.87 -2.67 6.10
N MET A 22 16.15 -2.39 4.82
CA MET A 22 17.35 -1.66 4.42
C MET A 22 17.38 -0.26 5.04
N GLY A 23 16.31 0.53 4.95
CA GLY A 23 16.24 1.86 5.57
C GLY A 23 16.40 1.85 7.09
N LYS A 24 15.91 0.79 7.78
CA LYS A 24 16.20 0.57 9.21
C LYS A 24 17.66 0.25 9.48
N VAL A 25 18.31 -0.51 8.61
CA VAL A 25 19.71 -0.94 8.74
C VAL A 25 20.67 0.20 8.38
N THR A 26 20.40 0.96 7.31
CA THR A 26 21.20 2.10 6.87
C THR A 26 20.95 3.35 7.73
N GLY A 27 19.82 3.40 8.46
CA GLY A 27 19.46 4.53 9.32
C GLY A 27 18.84 5.70 8.56
N ASP A 28 18.43 5.49 7.30
CA ASP A 28 17.85 6.52 6.45
C ASP A 28 16.40 6.81 6.85
N LYS A 29 16.25 7.83 7.70
CA LYS A 29 14.94 8.30 8.18
C LYS A 29 14.05 8.79 7.03
N ALA A 30 14.64 9.19 5.90
CA ALA A 30 13.92 9.60 4.70
C ALA A 30 13.13 8.42 4.10
N ASP A 31 13.77 7.27 3.89
CA ASP A 31 13.12 6.08 3.33
C ASP A 31 12.03 5.53 4.26
N GLN A 32 12.27 5.57 5.57
CA GLN A 32 11.27 5.16 6.55
C GLN A 32 10.04 6.09 6.57
N ALA A 33 10.26 7.40 6.43
CA ALA A 33 9.19 8.39 6.37
C ALA A 33 8.40 8.27 5.06
N GLU A 34 9.09 8.08 3.93
CA GLU A 34 8.46 7.90 2.63
C GLU A 34 7.62 6.60 2.58
N GLY A 35 8.14 5.50 3.14
CA GLY A 35 7.40 4.25 3.27
C GLY A 35 6.12 4.39 4.09
N LYS A 36 6.17 5.08 5.24
CA LYS A 36 4.99 5.37 6.05
C LYS A 36 4.01 6.30 5.36
N ALA A 37 4.49 7.30 4.63
CA ALA A 37 3.65 8.22 3.88
C ALA A 37 2.87 7.47 2.78
N LYS A 38 3.56 6.60 2.01
CA LYS A 38 2.92 5.75 0.99
C LYS A 38 1.88 4.80 1.59
N GLN A 39 2.14 4.21 2.75
CA GLN A 39 1.14 3.37 3.46
C GLN A 39 -0.09 4.18 3.89
N GLY A 40 0.11 5.39 4.41
CA GLY A 40 -0.98 6.29 4.79
C GLY A 40 -1.83 6.72 3.60
N GLU A 41 -1.19 7.08 2.48
CA GLU A 41 -1.87 7.45 1.24
C GLU A 41 -2.68 6.29 0.66
N ALA A 42 -2.10 5.09 0.63
CA ALA A 42 -2.80 3.88 0.17
C ALA A 42 -4.02 3.57 1.05
N SER A 43 -3.90 3.73 2.37
CA SER A 43 -5.02 3.54 3.31
C SER A 43 -6.14 4.56 3.08
N ALA A 44 -5.77 5.82 2.82
CA ALA A 44 -6.73 6.88 2.52
C ALA A 44 -7.45 6.64 1.19
N GLN A 45 -6.72 6.22 0.15
CA GLN A 45 -7.33 5.87 -1.14
C GLN A 45 -8.31 4.69 -0.99
N HIS A 46 -7.92 3.64 -0.26
CA HIS A 46 -8.81 2.51 0.01
C HIS A 46 -10.10 2.94 0.74
N ALA A 47 -9.99 3.80 1.76
CA ALA A 47 -11.17 4.28 2.48
C ALA A 47 -12.12 5.11 1.60
N VAL A 48 -11.56 5.92 0.69
CA VAL A 48 -12.34 6.69 -0.28
C VAL A 48 -13.03 5.75 -1.28
N GLU A 49 -12.32 4.73 -1.75
CA GLU A 49 -12.85 3.74 -2.70
C GLU A 49 -13.96 2.89 -2.06
N ASP A 50 -13.76 2.38 -0.84
CA ASP A 50 -14.77 1.66 -0.06
C ASP A 50 -16.04 2.50 0.15
N THR A 51 -15.87 3.79 0.44
CA THR A 51 -17.00 4.73 0.61
C THR A 51 -17.77 4.91 -0.70
N LYS A 52 -17.05 4.99 -1.83
CA LYS A 52 -17.65 5.14 -3.16
C LYS A 52 -18.39 3.88 -3.59
N ASP A 53 -17.82 2.70 -3.34
CA ASP A 53 -18.46 1.40 -3.60
C ASP A 53 -19.73 1.25 -2.76
N ALA A 54 -19.67 1.54 -1.45
CA ALA A 54 -20.84 1.48 -0.56
C ALA A 54 -21.97 2.45 -0.99
N ALA A 55 -21.61 3.65 -1.44
CA ALA A 55 -22.60 4.60 -1.97
C ALA A 55 -23.23 4.09 -3.28
N LYS A 56 -22.46 3.39 -4.11
CA LYS A 56 -22.94 2.83 -5.38
C LYS A 56 -23.90 1.66 -5.13
N ASP A 57 -23.55 0.76 -4.21
CA ASP A 57 -24.41 -0.35 -3.76
C ASP A 57 -25.74 0.13 -3.14
N ALA A 58 -25.75 1.31 -2.52
CA ALA A 58 -26.97 1.87 -1.93
C ALA A 58 -27.92 2.54 -2.95
N ILE A 59 -27.44 2.81 -4.16
CA ILE A 59 -28.18 3.50 -5.23
C ILE A 59 -28.67 2.52 -6.31
N ASP A 60 -28.04 1.35 -6.44
CA ASP A 60 -28.50 0.22 -7.28
C ASP A 60 -29.71 -0.50 -6.65
#